data_AF-A0A7S0LC01-F1
#
_entry.id   AF-A0A7S0LC01-F1
#
_cell.length_a   1.000
_cell.length_b   1.000
_cell.length_c   1.000
_cell.angle_alpha   90.00
_cell.angle_beta   90.00
_cell.angle_gamma   90.00
#
_symmetry.space_group_name_H-M   'P 1'
#
loop_
_entity.id
_entity.type
_entity.pdbx_description
1 polymer ?
#
loop_
_entity_poly.entity_id
_entity_poly.type
_entity_poly.pdbx_seq_one_letter_code
_entity_poly.pdbx_strand_id
1 'polypeptide(L)'
;SWVLCQLLVPEEEVLFGEWCYARHTVPYSHLPGFFVAFDIYNKRKGTFCSAATRDRRLEGSGIPLVPTIARRSFHSREDVLQLLETDSAFAKGKVEGVYLRIDHDERLLERGKIVRPDFVQAIDTHWMGKEMVKNSVK
;
A
#
# COMPACT_ATOMS: atom_id res chain seq x y z
N SER A 1 -5.18 -21.19 -1.56
CA SER A 1 -4.61 -20.39 -2.65
C SER A 1 -3.19 -20.89 -2.92
N TRP A 2 -2.98 -21.64 -4.00
CA TRP A 2 -1.66 -22.20 -4.39
C TRP A 2 -0.70 -21.16 -4.98
N VAL A 3 -1.24 -20.02 -5.41
CA VAL A 3 -0.52 -18.93 -6.08
C VAL A 3 0.56 -18.34 -5.18
N LEU A 4 0.29 -18.13 -3.88
CA LEU A 4 1.29 -17.58 -2.94
C LEU A 4 2.50 -18.51 -2.74
N CYS A 5 2.27 -19.83 -2.71
CA CYS A 5 3.35 -20.82 -2.55
C CYS A 5 4.23 -20.95 -3.79
N GLN A 6 3.73 -20.58 -4.98
CA GLN A 6 4.53 -20.49 -6.21
C GLN A 6 5.23 -19.13 -6.33
N LEU A 7 4.62 -18.08 -5.80
CA LEU A 7 5.12 -16.72 -5.89
C LEU A 7 6.24 -16.41 -4.92
N LEU A 8 6.12 -16.88 -3.67
CA LEU A 8 7.06 -16.59 -2.59
C LEU A 8 7.91 -17.80 -2.29
N VAL A 9 9.17 -17.58 -1.97
CA VAL A 9 10.01 -18.64 -1.42
C VAL A 9 9.48 -18.99 -0.03
N PRO A 10 9.00 -20.24 0.20
CA PRO A 10 8.45 -20.66 1.48
C PRO A 10 9.43 -20.41 2.62
N GLU A 11 8.93 -19.98 3.77
CA GLU A 11 9.72 -19.69 4.97
C GLU A 11 10.81 -18.62 4.82
N GLU A 12 11.01 -18.03 3.64
CA GLU A 12 12.01 -16.99 3.41
C GLU A 12 11.36 -15.64 3.11
N GLU A 13 10.24 -15.63 2.43
CA GLU A 13 9.62 -14.41 1.95
C GLU A 13 8.24 -14.18 2.53
N VAL A 14 7.92 -12.90 2.75
CA VAL A 14 6.66 -12.44 3.34
C VAL A 14 6.07 -11.39 2.42
N LEU A 15 4.84 -11.62 1.96
CA LEU A 15 4.06 -10.62 1.25
C LEU A 15 3.29 -9.75 2.26
N PHE A 16 3.55 -8.45 2.21
CA PHE A 16 2.86 -7.43 2.99
C PHE A 16 1.79 -6.75 2.15
N GLY A 17 0.66 -6.46 2.78
CA GLY A 17 -0.45 -5.76 2.18
C GLY A 17 -1.40 -5.21 3.22
N GLU A 18 -2.28 -4.32 2.78
CA GLU A 18 -3.35 -3.76 3.60
C GLU A 18 -4.56 -4.71 3.57
N TRP A 19 -5.06 -5.07 4.75
CA TRP A 19 -6.27 -5.87 4.89
C TRP A 19 -7.50 -4.96 4.89
N CYS A 20 -8.05 -4.72 3.71
CA CYS A 20 -9.15 -3.78 3.52
C CYS A 20 -10.54 -4.35 3.87
N TYR A 21 -10.64 -5.47 4.60
CA TYR A 21 -11.94 -6.08 4.98
C TYR A 21 -12.71 -5.27 6.03
N ALA A 22 -12.01 -4.68 7.00
CA ALA A 22 -12.62 -3.87 8.06
C ALA A 22 -12.53 -2.38 7.73
N ARG A 23 -13.65 -1.66 7.90
CA ARG A 23 -13.74 -0.22 7.67
C ARG A 23 -13.14 0.55 8.84
N HIS A 24 -11.95 1.16 8.65
CA HIS A 24 -11.27 1.85 9.75
C HIS A 24 -11.64 3.34 9.89
N THR A 25 -11.93 4.09 8.82
CA THR A 25 -12.42 5.49 8.94
C THR A 25 -13.12 6.04 7.69
N VAL A 26 -12.68 5.66 6.48
CA VAL A 26 -13.25 6.08 5.18
C VAL A 26 -13.90 4.88 4.47
N PRO A 27 -15.11 4.99 3.90
CA PRO A 27 -15.65 3.94 3.06
C PRO A 27 -14.80 3.76 1.81
N TYR A 28 -14.15 2.60 1.67
CA TYR A 28 -13.62 2.21 0.38
C TYR A 28 -14.78 1.78 -0.52
N SER A 29 -14.96 2.48 -1.64
CA SER A 29 -16.06 2.24 -2.59
C SER A 29 -15.63 1.41 -3.81
N HIS A 30 -14.33 1.18 -3.97
CA HIS A 30 -13.74 0.58 -5.18
C HIS A 30 -12.64 -0.45 -4.88
N LEU A 31 -12.72 -1.18 -3.77
CA LEU A 31 -11.68 -2.15 -3.43
C LEU A 31 -11.55 -3.24 -4.50
N PRO A 32 -10.35 -3.47 -5.04
CA PRO A 32 -10.10 -4.55 -5.99
C PRO A 32 -10.00 -5.93 -5.32
N GLY A 33 -9.98 -5.97 -3.99
CA GLY A 33 -9.88 -7.18 -3.17
C GLY A 33 -9.83 -6.84 -1.69
N PHE A 34 -9.99 -7.85 -0.83
CA PHE A 34 -9.85 -7.70 0.63
C PHE A 34 -8.40 -7.56 1.10
N PHE A 35 -7.45 -7.81 0.21
CA PHE A 35 -6.02 -7.66 0.44
C PHE A 35 -5.40 -6.91 -0.73
N VAL A 36 -4.65 -5.83 -0.44
CA VAL A 36 -3.92 -5.06 -1.44
C VAL A 36 -2.44 -5.10 -1.07
N ALA A 37 -1.63 -5.75 -1.90
CA ALA A 37 -0.21 -5.94 -1.69
C ALA A 37 0.58 -4.62 -1.89
N PHE A 38 1.55 -4.37 -1.02
CA PHE A 38 2.46 -3.22 -1.13
C PHE A 38 3.94 -3.54 -0.92
N ASP A 39 4.31 -4.68 -0.33
CA ASP A 39 5.72 -5.01 -0.11
C ASP A 39 5.99 -6.52 -0.12
N ILE A 40 7.21 -6.91 -0.49
CA ILE A 40 7.73 -8.27 -0.27
C ILE A 40 9.01 -8.14 0.54
N TYR A 41 9.09 -8.83 1.67
CA TYR A 41 10.28 -8.88 2.52
C TYR A 41 10.96 -10.23 2.37
N ASN A 42 12.27 -10.22 2.15
CA ASN A 42 13.10 -11.41 2.15
C ASN A 42 13.84 -11.50 3.49
N LYS A 43 13.46 -12.46 4.32
CA LYS A 43 14.01 -12.66 5.68
C LYS A 43 15.47 -13.08 5.66
N ARG A 44 15.89 -13.86 4.65
CA ARG A 44 17.28 -14.32 4.49
C ARG A 44 18.22 -13.14 4.20
N LYS A 45 17.80 -12.23 3.31
CA LYS A 45 18.56 -11.04 2.93
C LYS A 45 18.36 -9.87 3.90
N GLY A 46 17.31 -9.92 4.72
CA GLY A 46 16.94 -8.84 5.64
C GLY A 46 16.42 -7.59 4.95
N THR A 47 15.95 -7.69 3.69
CA THR A 47 15.60 -6.53 2.85
C THR A 47 14.22 -6.66 2.23
N PHE A 48 13.60 -5.52 1.90
CA PHE A 48 12.43 -5.48 1.04
C PHE A 48 12.84 -5.48 -0.43
N CYS A 49 12.05 -6.12 -1.30
CA CYS A 49 12.19 -6.04 -2.74
C CYS A 49 11.92 -4.61 -3.26
N SER A 50 12.53 -4.25 -4.39
CA SER A 50 12.13 -3.04 -5.12
C SER A 50 10.69 -3.17 -5.60
N ALA A 51 10.01 -2.04 -5.81
CA ALA A 51 8.65 -2.01 -6.33
C ALA A 51 8.57 -2.70 -7.70
N ALA A 52 9.56 -2.49 -8.56
CA ALA A 52 9.62 -3.13 -9.88
C ALA A 52 9.73 -4.66 -9.79
N THR A 53 10.53 -5.19 -8.86
CA THR A 53 10.64 -6.64 -8.65
C THR A 53 9.36 -7.20 -8.03
N ARG A 54 8.75 -6.49 -7.06
CA ARG A 54 7.44 -6.86 -6.50
C ARG A 54 6.37 -6.94 -7.59
N ASP A 55 6.26 -5.91 -8.43
CA ASP A 55 5.21 -5.81 -9.44
C ASP A 55 5.34 -6.92 -10.49
N ARG A 56 6.56 -7.15 -10.98
CA ARG A 56 6.87 -8.25 -11.91
C ARG A 56 6.52 -9.61 -11.32
N ARG A 57 6.79 -9.83 -10.03
CA ARG A 57 6.47 -11.09 -9.36
C ARG A 57 4.96 -11.28 -9.21
N LEU A 58 4.22 -10.22 -8.92
CA LEU A 58 2.77 -10.30 -8.69
C LEU A 58 1.93 -10.17 -9.97
N GLU A 59 2.57 -9.90 -11.11
CA GLU A 59 1.92 -9.88 -12.41
C GLU A 59 1.20 -11.21 -12.71
N GLY A 60 -0.04 -11.13 -13.18
CA GLY A 60 -0.87 -12.31 -13.49
C GLY A 60 -1.39 -13.10 -12.28
N SER A 61 -1.00 -12.76 -11.04
CA SER A 61 -1.41 -13.49 -9.83
C SER A 61 -2.87 -13.25 -9.41
N GLY A 62 -3.48 -12.18 -9.91
CA GLY A 62 -4.79 -11.70 -9.45
C GLY A 62 -4.76 -11.02 -8.07
N ILE A 63 -3.60 -10.90 -7.42
CA ILE A 63 -3.44 -10.16 -6.17
C ILE A 63 -3.36 -8.67 -6.49
N PRO A 64 -4.28 -7.82 -6.01
CA PRO A 64 -4.23 -6.39 -6.25
C PRO A 64 -3.00 -5.74 -5.64
N LEU A 65 -2.44 -4.75 -6.33
CA LEU A 65 -1.31 -3.95 -5.91
C LEU A 65 -1.75 -2.53 -5.54
N VAL A 66 -1.02 -1.89 -4.62
CA VAL A 66 -1.15 -0.44 -4.42
C VAL A 66 -0.80 0.31 -5.71
N PRO A 67 -1.54 1.37 -6.08
CA PRO A 67 -1.26 2.12 -7.30
C PRO A 67 0.05 2.89 -7.18
N THR A 68 0.80 2.96 -8.27
CA THR A 68 1.95 3.86 -8.36
C THR A 68 1.46 5.26 -8.73
N ILE A 69 1.67 6.23 -7.84
CA ILE A 69 1.27 7.63 -8.09
C ILE A 69 2.31 8.35 -8.97
N ALA A 70 3.60 8.16 -8.69
CA ALA A 70 4.69 8.79 -9.44
C ALA A 70 5.99 7.99 -9.30
N ARG A 71 6.81 8.01 -10.36
CA ARG A 71 8.18 7.47 -10.38
C ARG A 71 9.11 8.46 -11.09
N ARG A 72 9.70 9.37 -10.31
CA ARG A 72 10.58 10.44 -10.79
C ARG A 72 11.43 11.00 -9.65
N SER A 73 12.39 11.83 -9.98
CA SER A 73 13.07 12.68 -8.99
C SER A 73 12.12 13.77 -8.48
N PHE A 74 12.27 14.11 -7.20
CA PHE A 74 11.59 15.21 -6.53
C PHE A 74 12.65 16.21 -6.06
N HIS A 75 12.43 17.49 -6.31
CA HIS A 75 13.46 18.52 -6.08
C HIS A 75 13.10 19.47 -4.94
N SER A 76 11.88 19.39 -4.40
CA SER A 76 11.41 20.18 -3.27
C SER A 76 10.47 19.37 -2.38
N ARG A 77 10.26 19.85 -1.14
CA ARG A 77 9.25 19.29 -0.23
C ARG A 77 7.85 19.48 -0.81
N GLU A 78 7.60 20.63 -1.42
CA GLU A 78 6.33 21.01 -2.03
C GLU A 78 5.96 20.06 -3.18
N ASP A 79 6.93 19.63 -4.00
CA ASP A 79 6.72 18.65 -5.07
C ASP A 79 6.19 17.32 -4.54
N VAL A 80 6.66 16.92 -3.36
CA VAL A 80 6.27 15.68 -2.69
C VAL A 80 4.89 15.86 -2.04
N LEU A 81 4.64 16.99 -1.39
CA LEU A 81 3.35 17.29 -0.77
C LEU A 81 2.22 17.41 -1.79
N GLN A 82 2.50 17.87 -3.01
CA GLN A 82 1.53 17.94 -4.09
C GLN A 82 0.95 16.56 -4.45
N LEU A 83 1.68 15.46 -4.17
CA LEU A 83 1.16 14.11 -4.38
C LEU A 83 -0.07 13.80 -3.52
N LEU A 84 -0.25 14.50 -2.39
CA LEU A 84 -1.43 14.34 -1.52
C LEU A 84 -2.73 14.82 -2.17
N GLU A 85 -2.64 15.58 -3.27
CA GLU A 85 -3.80 16.02 -4.06
C GLU A 85 -4.21 15.02 -5.15
N THR A 86 -3.57 13.84 -5.19
CA THR A 86 -3.96 12.73 -6.06
C THR A 86 -5.31 12.17 -5.62
N ASP A 87 -6.19 11.88 -6.57
CA ASP A 87 -7.46 11.19 -6.29
C ASP A 87 -7.19 9.74 -5.87
N SER A 88 -7.89 9.27 -4.83
CA SER A 88 -7.74 7.92 -4.32
C SER A 88 -8.29 6.89 -5.30
N ALA A 89 -7.52 5.83 -5.55
CA ALA A 89 -7.98 4.68 -6.32
C ALA A 89 -9.01 3.83 -5.57
N PHE A 90 -9.05 3.92 -4.24
CA PHE A 90 -9.83 3.01 -3.39
C PHE A 90 -11.07 3.66 -2.76
N ALA A 91 -11.12 4.99 -2.70
CA ALA A 91 -12.20 5.74 -2.07
C ALA A 91 -12.52 7.03 -2.85
N LYS A 92 -13.69 7.62 -2.61
CA LYS A 92 -14.01 8.95 -3.13
C LYS A 92 -13.18 10.00 -2.40
N GLY A 93 -12.54 10.90 -3.16
CA GLY A 93 -11.73 11.99 -2.62
C GLY A 93 -10.23 11.77 -2.84
N LYS A 94 -9.41 12.51 -2.10
CA LYS A 94 -7.95 12.46 -2.21
C LYS A 94 -7.35 11.26 -1.49
N VAL A 95 -6.13 10.88 -1.86
CA VAL A 95 -5.36 9.87 -1.13
C VAL A 95 -5.18 10.28 0.33
N GLU A 96 -5.27 9.31 1.25
CA GLU A 96 -4.99 9.52 2.67
C GLU A 96 -3.54 10.01 2.90
N GLY A 97 -2.63 9.46 2.12
CA GLY A 97 -1.21 9.68 2.24
C GLY A 97 -0.46 8.99 1.11
N VAL A 98 0.85 9.17 1.11
CA VAL A 98 1.75 8.55 0.14
C VAL A 98 2.86 7.81 0.86
N TYR A 99 3.19 6.62 0.35
CA TYR A 99 4.33 5.83 0.77
C TYR A 99 5.46 6.03 -0.23
N LEU A 100 6.55 6.62 0.24
CA LEU A 100 7.72 6.99 -0.54
C LEU A 100 8.76 5.89 -0.44
N ARG A 101 9.44 5.61 -1.57
CA ARG A 101 10.43 4.55 -1.68
C ARG A 101 11.61 5.02 -2.52
N ILE A 102 12.81 4.68 -2.08
CA ILE A 102 14.04 4.77 -2.86
C ILE A 102 14.52 3.33 -3.07
N ASP A 103 14.37 2.84 -4.30
CA ASP A 103 14.82 1.51 -4.69
C ASP A 103 16.21 1.59 -5.35
N HIS A 104 17.03 0.56 -5.17
CA HIS A 104 18.27 0.33 -5.91
C HIS A 104 18.35 -1.13 -6.34
N ASP A 105 18.54 -1.36 -7.64
CA ASP A 105 18.43 -2.67 -8.27
C ASP A 105 17.11 -3.38 -7.88
N GLU A 106 17.24 -4.54 -7.22
CA GLU A 106 16.12 -5.40 -6.83
C GLU A 106 15.66 -5.19 -5.38
N ARG A 107 16.19 -4.17 -4.67
CA ARG A 107 15.87 -3.93 -3.26
C ARG A 107 15.44 -2.49 -2.96
N LEU A 108 14.67 -2.35 -1.89
CA LEU A 108 14.38 -1.08 -1.25
C LEU A 108 15.58 -0.64 -0.40
N LEU A 109 16.00 0.61 -0.54
CA LEU A 109 17.01 1.22 0.33
C LEU A 109 16.37 2.04 1.43
N GLU A 110 15.48 2.96 1.07
CA GLU A 110 14.85 3.89 2.01
C GLU A 110 13.36 4.00 1.77
N ARG A 111 12.62 4.28 2.84
CA ARG A 111 11.18 4.43 2.79
C ARG A 111 10.68 5.42 3.82
N GLY A 112 9.58 6.08 3.50
CA GLY A 112 8.90 7.00 4.39
C GLY A 112 7.42 7.10 4.04
N LYS A 113 6.63 7.74 4.90
CA LYS A 113 5.24 8.03 4.60
C LYS A 113 4.89 9.47 4.95
N ILE A 114 3.99 10.05 4.18
CA ILE A 114 3.38 11.35 4.46
C ILE A 114 1.88 11.12 4.48
N VAL A 115 1.22 11.58 5.53
CA VAL A 115 -0.22 11.40 5.74
C VAL A 115 -0.86 12.78 5.85
N ARG A 116 -2.05 12.95 5.25
CA ARG A 116 -2.80 14.21 5.32
C ARG A 116 -3.18 14.50 6.78
N PRO A 117 -3.03 15.74 7.28
CA PRO A 117 -3.38 16.11 8.65
C PRO A 117 -4.83 15.75 9.03
N ASP A 118 -5.78 16.01 8.12
CA ASP A 118 -7.21 15.75 8.35
C ASP A 118 -7.50 14.25 8.58
N PHE A 119 -6.66 13.37 8.05
CA PHE A 119 -6.79 11.94 8.28
C PHE A 119 -6.29 11.54 9.67
N VAL A 120 -5.20 12.14 10.14
CA VAL A 120 -4.65 11.87 11.49
C VAL A 120 -5.68 12.23 12.56
N GLN A 121 -6.36 13.38 12.42
CA GLN A 121 -7.40 13.83 13.34
C GLN A 121 -8.63 12.91 13.33
N ALA A 122 -8.96 12.34 12.17
CA ALA A 122 -10.05 11.37 12.04
C ALA A 122 -9.73 10.04 12.74
N ILE A 123 -8.46 9.60 12.79
CA ILE A 123 -8.07 8.41 13.55
C ILE A 123 -8.29 8.62 15.05
N ASP A 124 -7.76 9.70 15.62
CA ASP A 124 -7.79 9.96 17.07
C ASP A 124 -9.20 10.11 17.63
N THR A 125 -10.14 10.62 16.82
CA THR A 125 -11.50 10.92 17.27
C THR A 125 -12.45 9.70 17.19
N HIS A 126 -12.11 8.64 16.44
CA HIS A 126 -13.12 7.66 15.99
C HIS A 126 -12.85 6.17 16.27
N TRP A 127 -11.74 5.79 16.92
CA TRP A 127 -11.34 4.38 16.99
C TRP A 127 -11.93 3.56 18.15
N MET A 128 -12.42 4.17 19.24
CA MET A 128 -12.86 3.45 20.46
C MET A 128 -14.35 3.11 20.59
N GLY A 129 -15.14 2.99 19.50
CA GLY A 129 -16.57 2.73 19.72
C GLY A 129 -17.50 2.39 18.57
N LYS A 130 -17.01 1.99 17.38
CA LYS A 130 -17.91 1.58 16.29
C LYS A 130 -17.94 0.07 16.09
N GLU A 131 -19.14 -0.46 15.89
CA GLU A 131 -19.37 -1.81 15.37
C GLU A 131 -18.63 -1.97 14.02
N MET A 132 -17.99 -3.12 13.86
CA MET A 132 -17.24 -3.46 12.65
C MET A 132 -18.17 -3.48 11.43
N VAL A 133 -18.07 -2.46 10.57
CA VAL A 133 -18.75 -2.44 9.27
C VAL A 133 -17.84 -3.09 8.24
N LYS A 134 -18.30 -4.18 7.59
CA LYS A 134 -17.58 -4.87 6.53
C LYS A 134 -17.50 -3.99 5.28
N ASN A 135 -16.31 -3.87 4.67
CA ASN A 135 -16.19 -3.23 3.37
C ASN A 135 -16.75 -4.15 2.28
N SER A 136 -17.37 -3.57 1.25
CA SER A 136 -17.78 -4.29 0.04
C SER A 136 -16.64 -4.30 -0.97
N VAL A 137 -16.30 -5.46 -1.51
CA VAL A 137 -15.37 -5.62 -2.63
C VAL A 137 -16.19 -5.71 -3.92
N LYS A 138 -15.67 -5.16 -5.02
CA LYS A 138 -16.32 -5.26 -6.33
C LYS A 138 -16.33 -6.69 -6.86
#